data_AF-L1J166-F1
#
_entry.id   AF-L1J166-F1
#
_cell.length_a   1.000
_cell.length_b   1.000
_cell.length_c   1.000
_cell.angle_alpha   90.00
_cell.angle_beta   90.00
_cell.angle_gamma   90.00
#
_symmetry.space_group_name_H-M   'P 1'
#
loop_
_entity.id
_entity.type
_entity.pdbx_description
1 polymer ?
#
loop_
_entity_poly.entity_id
_entity_poly.type
_entity_poly.pdbx_seq_one_letter_code
_entity_poly.pdbx_strand_id
1 'polypeptide(L)'
;MAAYYGTRALAGAAMMAASVKMARSEHSGPAPAPPSQQTIPGSVELHCSPLSPSCSTVTAFFRKLKVDCKVVDISPLKGYEIKKAVVDGQEVSNIKQLVRDMHHARASSHPFPPLERAEEDQWCEWAEKVLHPNVEINLFRSPADSKQSMESVIERMGVTGMNSTLLRNVGSLYLYMTAKFTKRKIIQKAKGEESVSLNDKSALRIALNSFLEQWMSAVGNREMMGGAEPNLADLAVFGVLRSVEGSETFREVLEQTRVSSWYHRVAAATNMDK
;
A
#
# COMPACT_ATOMS: atom_id res chain seq x y z
N MET A 1 5.72 -20.38 7.24
CA MET A 1 4.97 -19.80 6.11
C MET A 1 4.71 -18.29 6.22
N ALA A 2 5.19 -17.57 7.25
CA ALA A 2 4.92 -16.14 7.45
C ALA A 2 6.17 -15.21 7.50
N ALA A 3 7.38 -15.75 7.32
CA ALA A 3 8.63 -15.03 7.61
C ALA A 3 9.44 -14.53 6.40
N TYR A 4 8.91 -14.60 5.16
CA TYR A 4 9.79 -14.50 3.97
C TYR A 4 9.38 -13.54 2.85
N TYR A 5 8.22 -12.88 2.93
CA TYR A 5 7.72 -12.04 1.82
C TYR A 5 7.77 -10.52 2.09
N GLY A 6 7.85 -10.08 3.35
CA GLY A 6 7.87 -8.64 3.70
C GLY A 6 9.22 -7.93 3.57
N THR A 7 10.33 -8.65 3.39
CA THR A 7 11.66 -8.07 3.64
C THR A 7 12.52 -7.73 2.41
N ARG A 8 12.11 -7.99 1.16
CA ARG A 8 13.07 -7.85 0.03
C ARG A 8 12.60 -7.17 -1.27
N ALA A 9 11.35 -6.70 -1.37
CA ALA A 9 11.02 -5.69 -2.38
C ALA A 9 11.34 -4.27 -1.85
N LEU A 10 11.10 -4.06 -0.55
CA LEU A 10 11.40 -2.84 0.19
C LEU A 10 12.90 -2.60 0.50
N ALA A 11 13.75 -3.61 0.30
CA ALA A 11 15.22 -3.45 0.43
C ALA A 11 15.83 -2.70 -0.77
N GLY A 12 15.02 -2.42 -1.80
CA GLY A 12 15.45 -1.82 -3.05
C GLY A 12 16.00 -0.40 -2.93
N ALA A 13 15.19 0.48 -2.36
CA ALA A 13 15.57 1.87 -2.14
C ALA A 13 16.46 2.08 -0.91
N ALA A 14 16.58 1.08 -0.04
CA ALA A 14 17.33 1.16 1.22
C ALA A 14 18.83 0.83 1.09
N MET A 15 19.31 0.40 -0.10
CA MET A 15 20.68 -0.09 -0.28
C MET A 15 21.62 0.88 -1.02
N MET A 16 21.49 2.20 -0.79
CA MET A 16 22.46 3.23 -1.25
C MET A 16 22.57 4.42 -0.27
N ALA A 17 22.79 4.17 1.03
CA ALA A 17 23.32 5.19 1.93
C ALA A 17 23.97 4.54 3.16
N ALA A 18 25.17 4.00 2.96
CA ALA A 18 26.11 3.88 4.08
C ALA A 18 26.65 5.28 4.41
N SER A 19 26.62 5.60 5.70
CA SER A 19 27.34 6.70 6.39
C SER A 19 26.69 8.09 6.38
N VAL A 20 25.99 8.44 7.48
CA VAL A 20 26.27 9.60 8.35
C VAL A 20 25.70 9.29 9.75
N LYS A 21 26.51 9.46 10.81
CA LYS A 21 26.14 9.32 12.24
C LYS A 21 25.60 10.64 12.82
N MET A 22 24.99 10.53 14.01
CA MET A 22 24.62 11.54 15.04
C MET A 22 23.19 12.09 14.98
N ALA A 23 22.47 12.39 16.09
CA ALA A 23 22.63 12.14 17.53
C ALA A 23 21.28 12.37 18.25
N ARG A 24 21.05 11.60 19.33
CA ARG A 24 20.21 11.72 20.55
C ARG A 24 19.17 12.85 20.72
N SER A 25 17.99 12.49 21.25
CA SER A 25 17.44 13.02 22.54
C SER A 25 16.19 12.22 22.96
N GLU A 26 16.26 11.53 24.10
CA GLU A 26 15.12 10.94 24.79
C GLU A 26 14.59 11.95 25.81
N HIS A 27 13.28 12.21 25.80
CA HIS A 27 12.59 12.91 26.88
C HIS A 27 11.52 11.96 27.43
N SER A 28 11.77 11.41 28.61
CA SER A 28 10.84 10.56 29.36
C SER A 28 9.97 11.44 30.26
N GLY A 29 8.76 11.74 29.78
CA GLY A 29 7.62 12.16 30.62
C GLY A 29 6.70 10.95 30.89
N PRO A 30 5.90 10.97 31.98
CA PRO A 30 4.98 9.88 32.29
C PRO A 30 3.95 9.69 31.17
N ALA A 31 3.74 8.43 30.78
CA ALA A 31 2.85 8.05 29.69
C ALA A 31 1.38 8.38 30.03
N PRO A 32 0.64 9.09 29.16
CA PRO A 32 -0.80 9.25 29.31
C PRO A 32 -1.52 7.91 29.06
N ALA A 33 -2.63 7.68 29.76
CA ALA A 33 -3.39 6.42 29.73
C ALA A 33 -3.95 6.12 28.32
N PRO A 34 -3.92 4.86 27.85
CA PRO A 34 -4.29 4.48 26.47
C PRO A 34 -5.69 4.99 26.08
N PRO A 35 -5.93 5.35 24.80
CA PRO A 35 -7.22 5.86 24.36
C PRO A 35 -8.26 4.74 24.52
N SER A 36 -9.40 5.06 25.14
CA SER A 36 -10.51 4.13 25.30
C SER A 36 -10.97 3.60 23.93
N GLN A 37 -11.00 2.28 23.78
CA GLN A 37 -11.25 1.51 22.55
C GLN A 37 -12.65 1.69 21.90
N GLN A 38 -13.41 2.71 22.28
CA GLN A 38 -14.83 2.88 21.91
C GLN A 38 -15.19 4.24 21.32
N THR A 39 -14.25 5.18 21.26
CA THR A 39 -14.48 6.55 20.74
C THR A 39 -13.76 6.75 19.41
N ILE A 40 -14.43 7.39 18.46
CA ILE A 40 -13.80 7.87 17.22
C ILE A 40 -12.72 8.89 17.64
N PRO A 41 -11.45 8.70 17.26
CA PRO A 41 -10.40 9.62 17.66
C PRO A 41 -10.62 11.00 17.04
N GLY A 42 -10.17 12.03 17.74
CA GLY A 42 -10.23 13.42 17.25
C GLY A 42 -9.18 13.70 16.19
N SER A 43 -8.00 13.09 16.30
CA SER A 43 -6.90 13.25 15.34
C SER A 43 -5.99 12.03 15.25
N VAL A 44 -5.43 11.80 14.06
CA VAL A 44 -4.45 10.75 13.80
C VAL A 44 -3.27 11.33 13.03
N GLU A 45 -2.05 11.04 13.48
CA GLU A 45 -0.81 11.34 12.76
C GLU A 45 -0.09 10.03 12.41
N LEU A 46 0.19 9.83 11.12
CA LEU A 46 0.91 8.67 10.60
C LEU A 46 2.27 9.10 10.06
N HIS A 47 3.35 8.50 10.56
CA HIS A 47 4.69 8.68 10.02
C HIS A 47 4.97 7.54 9.03
N CYS A 48 4.65 7.77 7.77
CA CYS A 48 4.83 6.83 6.67
C CYS A 48 5.05 7.58 5.36
N SER A 49 5.61 6.88 4.36
CA SER A 49 5.56 7.37 2.99
C SER A 49 4.09 7.37 2.51
N PRO A 50 3.58 8.48 1.94
CA PRO A 50 2.24 8.54 1.36
C PRO A 50 2.00 7.52 0.25
N LEU A 51 3.07 7.04 -0.39
CA LEU A 51 3.05 6.01 -1.44
C LEU A 51 3.09 4.58 -0.88
N SER A 52 2.93 4.38 0.43
CA SER A 52 2.79 3.06 1.01
C SER A 52 1.35 2.56 0.90
N PRO A 53 1.12 1.30 0.47
CA PRO A 53 -0.21 0.69 0.53
C PRO A 53 -0.81 0.74 1.93
N SER A 54 -0.03 0.37 2.95
CA SER A 54 -0.51 0.34 4.34
C SER A 54 -0.88 1.73 4.86
N CYS A 55 -0.09 2.75 4.52
CA CYS A 55 -0.36 4.15 4.87
C CYS A 55 -1.66 4.62 4.19
N SER A 56 -1.83 4.29 2.91
CA SER A 56 -3.05 4.61 2.15
C SER A 56 -4.29 3.93 2.72
N THR A 57 -4.21 2.64 3.06
CA THR A 57 -5.32 1.89 3.68
C THR A 57 -5.73 2.49 5.02
N VAL A 58 -4.77 2.75 5.92
CA VAL A 58 -5.06 3.33 7.25
C VAL A 58 -5.62 4.75 7.12
N THR A 59 -5.07 5.56 6.20
CA THR A 59 -5.60 6.91 5.92
C THR A 59 -7.04 6.83 5.42
N ALA A 60 -7.32 5.92 4.49
CA ALA A 60 -8.67 5.72 3.94
C ALA A 60 -9.68 5.31 5.02
N PHE A 61 -9.26 4.46 5.96
CA PHE A 61 -10.09 4.08 7.11
C PHE A 61 -10.46 5.28 7.98
N PHE A 62 -9.48 6.08 8.42
CA PHE A 62 -9.75 7.22 9.30
C PHE A 62 -10.53 8.33 8.58
N ARG A 63 -10.25 8.59 7.31
CA ARG A 63 -11.01 9.58 6.53
C ARG A 63 -12.44 9.15 6.23
N LYS A 64 -12.71 7.85 6.05
CA LYS A 64 -14.08 7.30 6.03
C LYS A 64 -14.83 7.67 7.31
N LEU A 65 -14.15 7.63 8.45
CA LEU A 65 -14.70 8.00 9.76
C LEU A 65 -14.73 9.52 10.00
N LYS A 66 -14.36 10.35 9.01
CA LYS A 66 -14.25 11.81 9.11
C LYS A 66 -13.28 12.27 10.20
N VAL A 67 -12.25 11.46 10.47
CA VAL A 67 -11.15 11.80 11.38
C VAL A 67 -10.07 12.55 10.62
N ASP A 68 -9.54 13.61 11.21
CA ASP A 68 -8.38 14.32 10.66
C ASP A 68 -7.14 13.42 10.75
N CYS A 69 -6.70 12.91 9.59
CA CYS A 69 -5.59 11.99 9.47
C CYS A 69 -4.45 12.64 8.69
N LYS A 70 -3.44 13.11 9.43
CA LYS A 70 -2.25 13.74 8.91
C LYS A 70 -1.17 12.71 8.61
N VAL A 71 -0.66 12.70 7.38
CA VAL A 71 0.48 11.87 7.00
C VAL A 71 1.75 12.73 7.03
N VAL A 72 2.66 12.41 7.93
CA VAL A 72 4.00 12.98 7.99
C VAL A 72 4.91 12.13 7.12
N ASP A 73 5.24 12.66 5.94
CA ASP A 73 6.12 11.98 4.99
C ASP A 73 7.52 11.82 5.60
N ILE A 74 7.81 10.58 5.98
CA ILE A 74 9.15 10.18 6.35
C ILE A 74 9.87 9.76 5.07
N SER A 75 11.06 10.33 4.84
CA SER A 75 11.82 10.11 3.61
C SER A 75 11.77 8.65 3.15
N PRO A 76 11.58 8.36 1.84
CA PRO A 76 11.44 7.00 1.30
C PRO A 76 12.55 6.04 1.72
N LEU A 77 13.72 6.57 2.05
CA LEU A 77 14.90 5.84 2.56
C LEU A 77 14.66 5.16 3.92
N LYS A 78 13.67 5.59 4.71
CA LYS A 78 13.32 5.01 6.01
C LYS A 78 12.34 3.83 5.88
N GLY A 79 11.96 3.45 4.66
CA GLY A 79 11.09 2.32 4.35
C GLY A 79 9.62 2.70 4.15
N TYR A 80 8.85 1.73 3.66
CA TYR A 80 7.45 1.93 3.26
C TYR A 80 6.45 1.47 4.34
N GLU A 81 6.90 1.07 5.51
CA GLU A 81 5.99 0.72 6.62
C GLU A 81 5.69 1.95 7.49
N ILE A 82 4.53 1.92 8.14
CA ILE A 82 4.18 2.91 9.16
C ILE A 82 5.15 2.77 10.33
N LYS A 83 6.03 3.76 10.52
CA LYS A 83 7.05 3.74 11.57
C LYS A 83 6.52 4.17 12.91
N LYS A 84 5.54 5.07 12.89
CA LYS A 84 4.91 5.62 14.08
C LYS A 84 3.50 6.05 13.73
N ALA A 85 2.56 5.74 14.62
CA ALA A 85 1.20 6.24 14.57
C ALA A 85 0.90 6.92 15.90
N VAL A 86 0.32 8.11 15.86
CA VAL A 86 -0.12 8.86 17.03
C VAL A 86 -1.63 9.06 16.90
N VAL A 87 -2.39 8.64 17.89
CA VAL A 87 -3.85 8.76 17.95
C VAL A 87 -4.18 9.57 19.20
N ASP A 88 -4.84 10.72 19.03
CA ASP A 88 -5.15 11.66 20.11
C ASP A 88 -3.94 12.00 21.00
N GLY A 89 -2.79 12.23 20.37
CA GLY A 89 -1.53 12.56 21.04
C GLY A 89 -0.79 11.36 21.65
N GLN A 90 -1.31 10.14 21.52
CA GLN A 90 -0.71 8.93 22.08
C GLN A 90 -0.14 8.02 21.01
N GLU A 91 1.08 7.54 21.23
CA GLU A 91 1.72 6.61 20.30
C GLU A 91 1.05 5.23 20.36
N VAL A 92 0.63 4.74 19.19
CA VAL A 92 0.00 3.43 19.02
C VAL A 92 1.00 2.48 18.37
N SER A 93 1.33 1.40 19.09
CA SER A 93 2.31 0.41 18.64
C SER A 93 1.84 -0.45 17.47
N ASN A 94 0.54 -0.72 17.37
CA ASN A 94 -0.04 -1.53 16.30
C ASN A 94 -1.31 -0.89 15.73
N ILE A 95 -1.11 0.06 14.81
CA ILE A 95 -2.20 0.77 14.14
C ILE A 95 -3.10 -0.16 13.31
N LYS A 96 -2.55 -1.23 12.73
CA LYS A 96 -3.34 -2.22 11.98
C LYS A 96 -4.35 -2.93 12.89
N GLN A 97 -3.92 -3.33 14.09
CA GLN A 97 -4.82 -3.94 15.07
C GLN A 97 -5.87 -2.96 15.57
N LEU A 98 -5.47 -1.72 15.89
CA LEU A 98 -6.41 -0.68 16.30
C LEU A 98 -7.51 -0.45 15.25
N VAL A 99 -7.15 -0.36 13.97
CA VAL A 99 -8.11 -0.20 12.86
C VAL A 99 -9.09 -1.38 12.81
N ARG A 100 -8.61 -2.62 12.95
CA ARG A 100 -9.47 -3.82 13.00
C ARG A 100 -10.43 -3.79 14.18
N ASP A 101 -9.92 -3.47 15.37
CA ASP A 101 -10.72 -3.40 16.59
C ASP A 101 -11.81 -2.33 16.47
N MET A 102 -11.47 -1.14 15.95
CA MET A 102 -12.42 -0.06 15.70
C MET A 102 -13.47 -0.45 14.65
N HIS A 103 -13.05 -1.12 13.57
CA HIS A 103 -13.97 -1.58 12.53
C HIS A 103 -15.01 -2.56 13.09
N HIS A 104 -14.57 -3.55 13.86
CA HIS A 104 -15.46 -4.54 14.46
C HIS A 104 -16.31 -3.97 15.61
N ALA A 105 -15.77 -3.05 16.41
CA ALA A 105 -16.52 -2.39 17.48
C ALA A 105 -17.62 -1.46 16.97
N ARG A 106 -17.52 -0.95 15.73
CA ARG A 106 -18.58 -0.12 15.13
C ARG A 106 -19.72 -0.96 14.55
N ALA A 107 -19.48 -2.22 14.20
CA ALA A 107 -20.54 -3.13 13.75
C ALA A 107 -21.55 -3.45 14.86
N SER A 108 -21.26 -3.15 16.13
CA SER A 108 -21.98 -3.54 17.36
C SER A 108 -23.49 -3.27 17.47
N SER A 109 -24.14 -2.68 16.46
CA SER A 109 -25.60 -2.74 16.34
C SER A 109 -26.10 -4.14 15.95
N HIS A 110 -25.29 -4.91 15.21
CA HIS A 110 -25.49 -6.34 14.88
C HIS A 110 -24.12 -7.04 14.79
N PRO A 111 -23.91 -8.21 15.39
CA PRO A 111 -22.62 -8.92 15.29
C PRO A 111 -22.21 -9.09 13.82
N PHE A 112 -21.03 -8.60 13.44
CA PHE A 112 -20.48 -8.78 12.09
C PHE A 112 -20.43 -10.28 11.78
N PRO A 113 -21.20 -10.79 10.81
CA PRO A 113 -21.36 -12.22 10.60
C PRO A 113 -20.00 -12.91 10.38
N PRO A 114 -19.76 -14.10 10.97
CA PRO A 114 -18.47 -14.80 10.84
C PRO A 114 -18.03 -15.04 9.39
N LEU A 115 -18.99 -15.25 8.47
CA LEU A 115 -18.73 -15.45 7.04
C LEU A 115 -18.24 -14.16 6.36
N GLU A 116 -18.85 -13.01 6.67
CA GLU A 116 -18.42 -11.71 6.14
C GLU A 116 -17.02 -11.34 6.65
N ARG A 117 -16.71 -11.68 7.92
CA ARG A 117 -15.38 -11.53 8.48
C ARG A 117 -14.34 -12.40 7.79
N ALA A 118 -14.66 -13.66 7.53
CA ALA A 118 -13.75 -14.56 6.84
C ALA A 118 -13.48 -14.11 5.40
N GLU A 119 -14.50 -13.63 4.68
CA GLU A 119 -14.35 -13.03 3.35
C GLU A 119 -13.46 -11.78 3.40
N GLU A 120 -13.72 -10.87 4.35
CA GLU A 120 -12.91 -9.66 4.55
C GLU A 120 -11.44 -9.99 4.83
N ASP A 121 -11.16 -10.89 5.78
CA ASP A 121 -9.80 -11.28 6.15
C ASP A 121 -9.05 -11.94 4.97
N GLN A 122 -9.74 -12.81 4.23
CA GLN A 122 -9.19 -13.45 3.03
C GLN A 122 -8.75 -12.40 1.99
N TRP A 123 -9.59 -11.41 1.70
CA TRP A 123 -9.29 -10.40 0.70
C TRP A 123 -8.26 -9.36 1.19
N CYS A 124 -8.22 -9.06 2.48
CA CYS A 124 -7.15 -8.27 3.07
C CYS A 124 -5.79 -8.97 2.89
N GLU A 125 -5.73 -10.27 3.17
CA GLU A 125 -4.51 -11.07 3.00
C GLU A 125 -4.11 -11.19 1.52
N TRP A 126 -5.08 -11.40 0.63
CA TRP A 126 -4.86 -11.43 -0.80
C TRP A 126 -4.31 -10.09 -1.33
N ALA A 127 -4.86 -8.95 -0.87
CA ALA A 127 -4.38 -7.64 -1.27
C ALA A 127 -2.89 -7.44 -0.90
N GLU A 128 -2.50 -7.85 0.31
CA GLU A 128 -1.13 -7.71 0.80
C GLU A 128 -0.16 -8.71 0.15
N LYS A 129 -0.56 -9.97 -0.02
CA LYS A 129 0.35 -11.06 -0.44
C LYS A 129 0.34 -11.33 -1.94
N VAL A 130 -0.75 -10.99 -2.63
CA VAL A 130 -0.93 -11.29 -4.06
C VAL A 130 -0.97 -10.01 -4.87
N LEU A 131 -1.91 -9.09 -4.59
CA LEU A 131 -2.08 -7.90 -5.43
C LEU A 131 -0.88 -6.95 -5.33
N HIS A 132 -0.45 -6.61 -4.12
CA HIS A 132 0.62 -5.63 -3.91
C HIS A 132 1.92 -6.00 -4.63
N PRO A 133 2.49 -7.22 -4.49
CA PRO A 133 3.68 -7.60 -5.24
C PRO A 133 3.49 -7.54 -6.77
N ASN A 134 2.29 -7.86 -7.27
CA ASN A 134 2.01 -7.84 -8.72
C ASN A 134 1.82 -6.42 -9.28
N VAL A 135 1.31 -5.50 -8.46
CA VAL A 135 1.26 -4.07 -8.80
C VAL A 135 2.67 -3.47 -8.78
N GLU A 136 3.47 -3.77 -7.74
CA GLU A 136 4.83 -3.24 -7.59
C GLU A 136 5.77 -3.64 -8.74
N ILE A 137 5.71 -4.89 -9.21
CA ILE A 137 6.53 -5.31 -10.36
C ILE A 137 6.13 -4.62 -11.68
N ASN A 138 4.88 -4.13 -11.80
CA ASN A 138 4.42 -3.43 -12.99
C ASN A 138 4.94 -1.99 -13.06
N LEU A 139 5.22 -1.34 -11.92
CA LEU A 139 5.85 0.00 -11.87
C LEU A 139 7.22 0.05 -12.54
N PHE A 140 7.93 -1.08 -12.56
CA PHE A 140 9.33 -1.15 -12.98
C PHE A 140 9.53 -2.13 -14.14
N ARG A 141 8.46 -2.47 -14.87
CA ARG A 141 8.45 -3.49 -15.94
C ARG A 141 9.30 -3.10 -17.15
N SER A 142 9.54 -1.80 -17.36
CA SER A 142 10.33 -1.27 -18.46
C SER A 142 11.29 -0.18 -17.98
N PRO A 143 12.38 0.10 -18.72
CA PRO A 143 13.29 1.20 -18.37
C PRO A 143 12.60 2.57 -18.30
N ALA A 144 11.58 2.80 -19.13
CA ALA A 144 10.80 4.04 -19.11
C ALA A 144 9.96 4.15 -17.84
N ASP A 145 9.26 3.08 -17.46
CA ASP A 145 8.42 3.04 -16.25
C ASP A 145 9.29 3.19 -14.98
N SER A 146 10.45 2.54 -14.95
CA SER A 146 11.42 2.69 -13.86
C SER A 146 11.97 4.10 -13.76
N LYS A 147 12.19 4.77 -14.90
CA LYS A 147 12.65 6.16 -14.95
C LYS A 147 11.59 7.13 -14.43
N GLN A 148 10.35 6.99 -14.89
CA GLN A 148 9.22 7.80 -14.40
C GLN A 148 9.04 7.63 -12.88
N SER A 149 9.09 6.38 -12.40
CA SER A 149 8.97 6.09 -10.97
C SER A 149 10.10 6.71 -10.16
N MET A 150 11.34 6.65 -10.67
CA MET A 150 12.50 7.27 -10.03
C MET A 150 12.42 8.81 -10.04
N GLU A 151 11.95 9.42 -11.13
CA GLU A 151 11.73 10.86 -11.20
C GLU A 151 10.71 11.31 -10.13
N SER A 152 9.59 10.58 -10.01
CA SER A 152 8.58 10.85 -8.97
C SER A 152 9.15 10.75 -7.55
N VAL A 153 10.08 9.81 -7.31
CA VAL A 153 10.77 9.67 -6.02
C VAL A 153 11.76 10.81 -5.78
N ILE A 154 12.53 11.20 -6.79
CA ILE A 154 13.51 12.31 -6.72
C ILE A 154 12.82 13.63 -6.40
N GLU A 155 11.69 13.92 -7.06
CA GLU A 155 10.88 15.11 -6.81
C GLU A 155 10.42 15.20 -5.37
N ARG A 156 9.91 14.08 -4.81
CA ARG A 156 9.47 14.00 -3.41
C ARG A 156 10.61 14.11 -2.41
N MET A 157 11.80 13.63 -2.75
CA MET A 157 12.99 13.80 -1.91
C MET A 157 13.58 15.22 -1.97
N GLY A 158 13.13 16.07 -2.89
CA GLY A 158 13.68 17.42 -3.08
C GLY A 158 15.14 17.43 -3.51
N VAL A 159 15.64 16.34 -4.13
CA VAL A 159 17.05 16.23 -4.55
C VAL A 159 17.24 16.96 -5.88
N THR A 160 18.15 17.94 -5.91
CA THR A 160 18.46 18.74 -7.10
C THR A 160 19.90 18.56 -7.58
N GLY A 161 20.22 19.04 -8.79
CA GLY A 161 21.57 19.10 -9.33
C GLY A 161 22.16 17.74 -9.74
N MET A 162 23.48 17.60 -9.70
CA MET A 162 24.21 16.41 -10.18
C MET A 162 23.81 15.11 -9.45
N ASN A 163 23.39 15.23 -8.19
CA ASN A 163 22.85 14.12 -7.40
C ASN A 163 21.54 13.57 -7.99
N SER A 164 20.69 14.43 -8.56
CA SER A 164 19.44 14.02 -9.20
C SER A 164 19.66 13.21 -10.48
N THR A 165 20.63 13.60 -11.31
CA THR A 165 20.95 12.88 -12.56
C THR A 165 21.55 11.51 -12.29
N LEU A 166 22.48 11.41 -11.33
CA LEU A 166 23.07 10.14 -10.92
C LEU A 166 21.99 9.21 -10.34
N LEU A 167 21.17 9.73 -9.43
CA LEU A 167 20.10 8.98 -8.79
C LEU A 167 19.05 8.52 -9.79
N ARG A 168 18.72 9.36 -10.78
CA ARG A 168 17.81 9.00 -11.87
C ARG A 168 18.34 7.80 -12.64
N ASN A 169 19.59 7.86 -13.11
CA ASN A 169 20.12 6.81 -13.97
C ASN A 169 20.39 5.50 -13.20
N VAL A 170 21.09 5.59 -12.07
CA VAL A 170 21.44 4.42 -11.26
C VAL A 170 20.22 3.84 -10.58
N GLY A 171 19.35 4.68 -10.02
CA GLY A 171 18.11 4.26 -9.37
C GLY A 171 17.15 3.58 -10.34
N SER A 172 16.95 4.13 -11.55
CA SER A 172 16.06 3.50 -12.54
C SER A 172 16.56 2.13 -12.99
N LEU A 173 17.87 2.00 -13.21
CA LEU A 173 18.47 0.71 -13.56
C LEU A 173 18.33 -0.29 -12.42
N TYR A 174 18.57 0.15 -11.18
CA TYR A 174 18.39 -0.66 -9.99
C TYR A 174 16.95 -1.17 -9.85
N LEU A 175 15.96 -0.29 -9.99
CA LEU A 175 14.54 -0.64 -9.92
C LEU A 175 14.15 -1.64 -11.01
N TYR A 176 14.56 -1.39 -12.26
CA TYR A 176 14.30 -2.29 -13.39
C TYR A 176 14.90 -3.69 -13.16
N MET A 177 16.14 -3.76 -12.67
CA MET A 177 16.80 -5.02 -12.37
C MET A 177 16.11 -5.75 -11.22
N THR A 178 15.70 -5.04 -10.16
CA THR A 178 14.96 -5.60 -9.03
C THR A 178 13.66 -6.23 -9.48
N ALA A 179 12.86 -5.55 -10.31
CA ALA A 179 11.64 -6.10 -10.86
C ALA A 179 11.89 -7.33 -11.73
N LYS A 180 12.96 -7.33 -12.54
CA LYS A 180 13.37 -8.50 -13.31
C LYS A 180 13.73 -9.70 -12.42
N PHE A 181 14.42 -9.48 -11.29
CA PHE A 181 14.74 -10.54 -10.33
C PHE A 181 13.51 -11.03 -9.57
N THR A 182 12.64 -10.13 -9.11
CA THR A 182 11.40 -10.47 -8.42
C THR A 182 10.47 -11.25 -9.34
N LYS A 183 10.30 -10.81 -10.59
CA LYS A 183 9.57 -11.55 -11.63
C LYS A 183 10.12 -12.96 -11.82
N ARG A 184 11.44 -13.11 -11.96
CA ARG A 184 12.08 -14.44 -12.08
C ARG A 184 11.77 -15.34 -10.88
N LYS A 185 11.79 -14.80 -9.66
CA LYS A 185 11.47 -15.56 -8.45
C LYS A 185 10.00 -15.96 -8.38
N ILE A 186 9.08 -15.07 -8.74
CA ILE A 186 7.65 -15.37 -8.82
C ILE A 186 7.42 -16.50 -9.84
N ILE A 187 8.02 -16.39 -11.03
CA ILE A 187 7.94 -17.42 -12.08
C ILE A 187 8.56 -18.74 -11.61
N GLN A 188 9.72 -18.72 -10.97
CA GLN A 188 10.36 -19.95 -10.47
C GLN A 188 9.52 -20.66 -9.41
N LYS A 189 8.82 -19.91 -8.56
CA LYS A 189 7.86 -20.48 -7.59
C LYS A 189 6.62 -21.03 -8.27
N ALA A 190 6.12 -20.32 -9.29
CA ALA A 190 4.98 -20.76 -10.09
C ALA A 190 5.31 -21.99 -10.93
N LYS A 191 6.55 -22.17 -11.42
CA LYS A 191 6.97 -23.33 -12.24
C LYS A 191 6.92 -24.71 -11.53
N GLY A 192 6.47 -24.79 -10.28
CA GLY A 192 5.99 -26.05 -9.69
C GLY A 192 4.58 -26.45 -10.17
N GLU A 193 3.79 -25.50 -10.66
CA GLU A 193 2.45 -25.62 -11.25
C GLU A 193 2.37 -24.72 -12.49
N GLU A 194 2.57 -25.32 -13.67
CA GLU A 194 2.32 -24.75 -15.00
C GLU A 194 3.17 -23.51 -15.43
N SER A 195 4.04 -23.73 -16.41
CA SER A 195 4.98 -22.74 -16.91
C SER A 195 4.33 -21.70 -17.83
N VAL A 196 3.84 -20.59 -17.28
CA VAL A 196 3.50 -19.43 -18.13
C VAL A 196 4.79 -18.80 -18.65
N SER A 197 4.95 -18.76 -19.98
CA SER A 197 6.06 -18.09 -20.68
C SER A 197 5.91 -16.57 -20.57
N LEU A 198 6.20 -16.03 -19.38
CA LEU A 198 6.11 -14.61 -19.07
C LEU A 198 7.35 -13.84 -19.55
N ASN A 199 7.87 -14.10 -20.75
CA ASN A 199 9.00 -13.34 -21.29
C ASN A 199 8.62 -11.96 -21.84
N ASP A 200 7.32 -11.65 -21.91
CA ASP A 200 6.83 -10.42 -22.52
C ASP A 200 6.39 -9.38 -21.47
N LYS A 201 6.56 -8.10 -21.79
CA LYS A 201 5.99 -6.96 -21.05
C LYS A 201 4.47 -7.07 -21.01
N SER A 202 3.86 -7.55 -22.11
CA SER A 202 2.43 -7.83 -22.20
C SER A 202 1.95 -8.82 -21.14
N ALA A 203 2.79 -9.78 -20.77
CA ALA A 203 2.41 -10.87 -19.89
C ALA A 203 2.23 -10.45 -18.42
N LEU A 204 3.04 -9.48 -17.94
CA LEU A 204 2.86 -8.89 -16.60
C LEU A 204 1.56 -8.07 -16.51
N ARG A 205 1.23 -7.36 -17.58
CA ARG A 205 -0.01 -6.59 -17.70
C ARG A 205 -1.22 -7.51 -17.73
N ILE A 206 -1.18 -8.57 -18.53
CA ILE A 206 -2.24 -9.59 -18.59
C ILE A 206 -2.44 -10.23 -17.21
N ALA A 207 -1.36 -10.57 -16.51
CA ALA A 207 -1.44 -11.10 -15.15
C ALA A 207 -2.08 -10.11 -14.18
N LEU A 208 -1.65 -8.84 -14.18
CA LEU A 208 -2.26 -7.81 -13.33
C LEU A 208 -3.76 -7.65 -13.62
N ASN A 209 -4.15 -7.58 -14.88
CA ASN A 209 -5.56 -7.52 -15.27
C ASN A 209 -6.34 -8.74 -14.76
N SER A 210 -5.76 -9.94 -14.79
CA SER A 210 -6.41 -11.15 -14.25
C SER A 210 -6.64 -11.06 -12.73
N PHE A 211 -5.71 -10.49 -11.96
CA PHE A 211 -5.90 -10.28 -10.52
C PHE A 211 -6.98 -9.23 -10.24
N LEU A 212 -7.07 -8.19 -11.06
CA LEU A 212 -8.11 -7.17 -10.94
C LEU A 212 -9.48 -7.71 -11.33
N GLU A 213 -9.58 -8.56 -12.36
CA GLU A 213 -10.82 -9.25 -12.68
C GLU A 213 -11.20 -10.27 -11.60
N GLN A 214 -10.24 -10.95 -10.97
CA GLN A 214 -10.49 -11.79 -9.79
C GLN A 214 -11.10 -10.97 -8.64
N TRP A 215 -10.54 -9.80 -8.34
CA TRP A 215 -11.11 -8.88 -7.35
C TRP A 215 -12.53 -8.43 -7.72
N MET A 216 -12.73 -7.97 -8.96
CA MET A 216 -14.04 -7.50 -9.40
C MET A 216 -15.09 -8.62 -9.45
N SER A 217 -14.68 -9.86 -9.75
CA SER A 217 -15.55 -11.02 -9.66
C SER A 217 -15.96 -11.32 -8.21
N ALA A 218 -15.09 -11.07 -7.24
CA ALA A 218 -15.39 -11.26 -5.83
C ALA A 218 -16.34 -10.18 -5.29
N VAL A 219 -16.13 -8.92 -5.68
CA VAL A 219 -17.10 -7.85 -5.40
C VAL A 219 -18.48 -8.22 -5.96
N GLY A 220 -18.50 -8.81 -7.16
CA GLY A 220 -19.72 -9.34 -7.77
C GLY A 220 -20.69 -8.22 -8.16
N ASN A 221 -21.95 -8.35 -7.73
CA ASN A 221 -23.01 -7.36 -8.01
C ASN A 221 -23.08 -6.24 -6.97
N ARG A 222 -22.20 -6.24 -5.96
CA ARG A 222 -22.15 -5.20 -4.93
C ARG A 222 -21.48 -3.93 -5.49
N GLU A 223 -21.75 -2.78 -4.88
CA GLU A 223 -21.03 -1.54 -5.21
C GLU A 223 -19.56 -1.62 -4.78
N MET A 224 -19.32 -2.17 -3.59
CA MET A 224 -18.05 -2.44 -2.94
C MET A 224 -18.12 -3.80 -2.21
N MET A 225 -17.00 -4.38 -1.80
CA MET A 225 -16.98 -5.65 -1.05
C MET A 225 -17.84 -5.56 0.23
N GLY A 226 -17.76 -4.44 0.94
CA GLY A 226 -18.62 -4.14 2.08
C GLY A 226 -20.08 -3.77 1.77
N GLY A 227 -20.51 -3.87 0.50
CA GLY A 227 -21.85 -3.48 0.07
C GLY A 227 -21.94 -1.99 -0.24
N ALA A 228 -22.77 -1.26 0.53
CA ALA A 228 -23.01 0.18 0.36
C ALA A 228 -21.87 1.06 0.91
N GLU A 229 -21.05 0.52 1.81
CA GLU A 229 -19.85 1.19 2.32
C GLU A 229 -18.63 0.29 2.15
N PRO A 230 -17.41 0.83 1.98
CA PRO A 230 -16.22 0.00 1.88
C PRO A 230 -15.90 -0.66 3.23
N ASN A 231 -15.57 -1.95 3.21
CA ASN A 231 -15.04 -2.69 4.35
C ASN A 231 -13.50 -2.71 4.36
N LEU A 232 -12.84 -3.40 5.29
CA LEU A 232 -11.38 -3.41 5.34
C LEU A 232 -10.73 -4.03 4.09
N ALA A 233 -11.40 -4.99 3.44
CA ALA A 233 -10.93 -5.57 2.18
C ALA A 233 -10.94 -4.54 1.04
N ASP A 234 -12.01 -3.74 0.92
CA ASP A 234 -12.04 -2.63 -0.03
C ASP A 234 -10.89 -1.66 0.22
N LEU A 235 -10.67 -1.27 1.49
CA LEU A 235 -9.62 -0.32 1.86
C LEU A 235 -8.20 -0.89 1.64
N ALA A 236 -8.02 -2.20 1.79
CA ALA A 236 -6.75 -2.88 1.53
C ALA A 236 -6.42 -2.85 0.02
N VAL A 237 -7.36 -3.26 -0.84
CA VAL A 237 -7.18 -3.22 -2.30
C VAL A 237 -7.03 -1.79 -2.79
N PHE A 238 -7.84 -0.87 -2.27
CA PHE A 238 -7.79 0.55 -2.61
C PHE A 238 -6.44 1.16 -2.24
N GLY A 239 -5.94 0.87 -1.04
CA GLY A 239 -4.62 1.34 -0.60
C GLY A 239 -3.49 0.84 -1.50
N VAL A 240 -3.55 -0.40 -1.98
CA VAL A 240 -2.58 -0.94 -2.94
C VAL A 240 -2.63 -0.16 -4.26
N LEU A 241 -3.82 0.04 -4.86
CA LEU A 241 -3.92 0.79 -6.12
C LEU A 241 -3.56 2.27 -5.95
N ARG A 242 -3.93 2.89 -4.82
CA ARG A 242 -3.58 4.28 -4.52
C ARG A 242 -2.08 4.48 -4.33
N SER A 243 -1.36 3.49 -3.82
CA SER A 243 0.10 3.58 -3.67
C SER A 243 0.85 3.83 -4.99
N VAL A 244 0.21 3.51 -6.12
CA VAL A 244 0.78 3.68 -7.46
C VAL A 244 0.09 4.79 -8.27
N GLU A 245 -0.78 5.58 -7.64
CA GLU A 245 -1.47 6.71 -8.28
C GLU A 245 -0.47 7.69 -8.92
N GLY A 246 -0.77 8.14 -10.14
CA GLY A 246 0.11 8.98 -10.95
C GLY A 246 1.15 8.21 -11.79
N SER A 247 1.28 6.90 -11.61
CA SER A 247 2.11 6.06 -12.49
C SER A 247 1.39 5.66 -13.78
N GLU A 248 2.16 5.28 -14.80
CA GLU A 248 1.63 4.67 -16.02
C GLU A 248 0.87 3.37 -15.73
N THR A 249 1.32 2.59 -14.73
CA THR A 249 0.64 1.35 -14.32
C THR A 249 -0.78 1.65 -13.81
N PHE A 250 -0.93 2.68 -12.98
CA PHE A 250 -2.23 3.08 -12.46
C PHE A 250 -3.17 3.55 -13.57
N ARG A 251 -2.66 4.37 -14.50
CA ARG A 251 -3.42 4.82 -15.67
C ARG A 251 -3.97 3.64 -16.47
N GLU A 252 -3.12 2.66 -16.79
CA GLU A 252 -3.53 1.47 -17.53
C GLU A 252 -4.55 0.61 -16.76
N VAL A 253 -4.36 0.44 -15.45
CA VAL A 253 -5.29 -0.31 -14.59
C VAL A 253 -6.70 0.30 -14.65
N LEU A 254 -6.81 1.63 -14.58
CA LEU A 254 -8.10 2.30 -14.63
C LEU A 254 -8.72 2.31 -16.04
N GLU A 255 -7.92 2.39 -17.10
CA GLU A 255 -8.43 2.43 -18.48
C GLU A 255 -8.90 1.06 -18.99
N GLN A 256 -8.30 -0.03 -18.51
CA GLN A 256 -8.44 -1.34 -19.14
C GLN A 256 -9.23 -2.36 -18.34
N THR A 257 -9.60 -2.03 -17.11
CA THR A 257 -10.31 -2.96 -16.24
C THR A 257 -11.54 -2.30 -15.66
N ARG A 258 -12.51 -3.13 -15.25
CA ARG A 258 -13.73 -2.65 -14.60
C ARG A 258 -13.49 -2.07 -13.20
N VAL A 259 -12.27 -2.18 -12.68
CA VAL A 259 -11.88 -1.71 -11.34
C VAL A 259 -12.03 -0.20 -11.19
N SER A 260 -11.97 0.56 -12.29
CA SER A 260 -12.03 2.02 -12.26
C SER A 260 -13.28 2.56 -11.56
N SER A 261 -14.45 2.03 -11.91
CA SER A 261 -15.71 2.44 -11.29
C SER A 261 -15.74 2.15 -9.79
N TRP A 262 -15.23 0.97 -9.38
CA TRP A 262 -15.12 0.59 -7.97
C TRP A 262 -14.11 1.48 -7.23
N TYR A 263 -12.95 1.75 -7.83
CA TYR A 263 -11.90 2.58 -7.24
C TYR A 263 -12.43 3.99 -6.92
N HIS A 264 -13.16 4.60 -7.85
CA HIS A 264 -13.76 5.92 -7.63
C HIS A 264 -14.86 5.92 -6.56
N ARG A 265 -15.67 4.85 -6.45
CA ARG A 265 -16.64 4.72 -5.36
C ARG A 265 -15.95 4.65 -3.99
N VAL A 266 -14.89 3.85 -3.86
CA VAL A 266 -14.11 3.77 -2.61
C VAL A 266 -13.41 5.09 -2.30
N ALA A 267 -12.84 5.76 -3.31
CA ALA A 267 -12.21 7.07 -3.13
C ALA A 267 -13.21 8.11 -2.59
N ALA A 268 -14.42 8.18 -3.17
CA ALA A 268 -15.47 9.08 -2.71
C ALA A 268 -15.94 8.74 -1.28
N ALA A 269 -16.17 7.45 -0.98
CA ALA A 269 -16.59 7.01 0.34
C ALA A 269 -15.54 7.27 1.45
N THR A 270 -14.27 7.45 1.06
CA THR A 270 -13.15 7.69 1.98
C THR A 270 -12.68 9.14 1.98
N ASN A 271 -13.32 10.06 1.25
CA ASN A 271 -12.86 11.45 1.07
C ASN A 271 -11.40 11.50 0.58
N MET A 272 -11.10 10.69 -0.42
CA MET A 272 -9.78 10.57 -1.07
C MET A 272 -9.86 10.77 -2.59
N ASP A 273 -10.99 11.29 -3.07
CA ASP A 273 -11.28 11.71 -4.43
C ASP A 273 -10.68 13.10 -4.72
N LYS A 274 -9.38 13.11 -5.04
CA LYS A 274 -8.56 14.29 -5.40
C LYS A 274 -8.35 15.31 -4.30
#